data_AF-A0A960BBT2-F1
#
_entry.id   AF-A0A960BBT2-F1
#
_cell.length_a   1.000
_cell.length_b   1.000
_cell.length_c   1.000
_cell.angle_alpha   90.00
_cell.angle_beta   90.00
_cell.angle_gamma   90.00
#
_symmetry.space_group_name_H-M   'P 1'
#
loop_
_entity.id
_entity.type
_entity.pdbx_description
1 polymer ?
#
loop_
_entity_poly.entity_id
_entity_poly.type
_entity_poly.pdbx_seq_one_letter_code
_entity_poly.pdbx_strand_id
1 'polypeptide(L)'
;MPTRERIHAAHRAAIEDVIAYAEKRVFATRTGAGGVVSQDIRGVVAAAFDHWDSRAGDPQLHTHVVVLNRAQAVSDGGWRTLDSKALFRATVGLSELYNAILADRLFADLGWTWEPRQRARSAAPAWEVAGVPESLMDEFSQRAHQIEAATERLVKEFADSLGRRPTTDEVLRLRQQATLSTRPEKQRHSLHDLVEGWRTRAEHLVGRDGGDWVQSIASHGAEPDSSELGLDHARVGKAARQTLANVGTKRSVFNRANVFAEAVRQLQGHRFPTADQRIAAVDDVTGLVLDAAVRLTPDDGIETLPAELIREDGSSRFR
;
A
#
# COMPACT_ATOMS: atom_id res chain seq x y z
N MET A 1 0.13 -9.99 -25.66
CA MET A 1 -1.05 -9.86 -24.77
C MET A 1 -1.54 -8.42 -24.81
N PRO A 2 -2.86 -8.15 -24.85
CA PRO A 2 -3.42 -6.81 -24.70
C PRO A 2 -2.95 -6.12 -23.42
N THR A 3 -2.78 -4.79 -23.45
CA THR A 3 -2.30 -4.00 -22.29
C THR A 3 -3.11 -4.23 -21.01
N ARG A 4 -4.45 -4.34 -21.11
CA ARG A 4 -5.31 -4.62 -19.96
C ARG A 4 -4.96 -5.93 -19.25
N GLU A 5 -4.72 -7.00 -20.01
CA GLU A 5 -4.39 -8.32 -19.46
C GLU A 5 -3.02 -8.29 -18.77
N ARG A 6 -2.07 -7.55 -19.35
CA ARG A 6 -0.74 -7.32 -18.79
C ARG A 6 -0.81 -6.57 -17.45
N ILE A 7 -1.61 -5.51 -17.38
CA ILE A 7 -1.84 -4.76 -16.13
C ILE A 7 -2.49 -5.67 -15.07
N HIS A 8 -3.50 -6.44 -15.45
CA HIS A 8 -4.17 -7.36 -14.52
C HIS A 8 -3.24 -8.47 -14.03
N ALA A 9 -2.38 -9.01 -14.89
CA ALA A 9 -1.36 -9.98 -14.49
C ALA A 9 -0.35 -9.38 -13.52
N ALA A 10 0.14 -8.16 -13.78
CA ALA A 10 1.03 -7.44 -12.86
C ALA A 10 0.36 -7.14 -11.52
N HIS A 11 -0.92 -6.76 -11.53
CA HIS A 11 -1.74 -6.54 -10.34
C HIS A 11 -1.84 -7.79 -9.47
N ARG A 12 -2.16 -8.94 -10.06
CA ARG A 12 -2.27 -10.22 -9.34
C ARG A 12 -0.92 -10.67 -8.77
N ALA A 13 0.13 -10.57 -9.57
CA ALA A 13 1.47 -10.95 -9.12
C ALA A 13 1.96 -10.05 -7.96
N ALA A 14 1.69 -8.73 -8.02
CA ALA A 14 2.00 -7.83 -6.91
C ALA A 14 1.22 -8.17 -5.62
N ILE A 15 -0.04 -8.62 -5.73
CA ILE A 15 -0.80 -9.11 -4.57
C ILE A 15 -0.15 -10.37 -3.99
N GLU A 16 0.23 -11.32 -4.83
CA GLU A 16 0.89 -12.56 -4.41
C GLU A 16 2.20 -12.27 -3.67
N ASP A 17 3.04 -11.37 -4.19
CA ASP A 17 4.29 -10.96 -3.53
C ASP A 17 4.04 -10.34 -2.14
N VAL A 18 3.03 -9.46 -2.04
CA VAL A 18 2.70 -8.77 -0.78
C VAL A 18 2.11 -9.73 0.23
N ILE A 19 1.29 -10.69 -0.18
CA ILE A 19 0.77 -11.74 0.70
C ILE A 19 1.91 -12.64 1.17
N ALA A 20 2.82 -13.06 0.28
CA ALA A 20 3.97 -13.87 0.65
C ALA A 20 4.90 -13.14 1.64
N TYR A 21 5.11 -11.83 1.44
CA TYR A 21 5.82 -10.99 2.40
C TYR A 21 5.08 -10.92 3.74
N ALA A 22 3.76 -10.70 3.71
CA ALA A 22 2.94 -10.61 4.91
C ALA A 22 2.92 -11.93 5.70
N GLU A 23 2.89 -13.09 5.05
CA GLU A 23 2.99 -14.41 5.71
C GLU A 23 4.31 -14.57 6.47
N LYS A 24 5.41 -14.07 5.92
CA LYS A 24 6.74 -14.15 6.55
C LYS A 24 6.95 -13.14 7.68
N ARG A 25 6.38 -11.93 7.57
CA ARG A 25 6.76 -10.79 8.42
C ARG A 25 5.64 -10.21 9.28
N VAL A 26 4.39 -10.39 8.89
CA VAL A 26 3.24 -9.67 9.46
C VAL A 26 2.24 -10.61 10.12
N PHE A 27 1.78 -11.62 9.40
CA PHE A 27 0.79 -12.57 9.90
C PHE A 27 1.42 -13.42 11.00
N ALA A 28 0.73 -13.47 12.12
CA ALA A 28 1.14 -14.21 13.30
C ALA A 28 -0.11 -14.61 14.07
N THR A 29 0.05 -15.51 15.04
CA THR A 29 -0.95 -15.76 16.07
C THR A 29 -0.38 -15.43 17.45
N ARG A 30 -1.23 -15.45 18.48
CA ARG A 30 -0.86 -15.11 19.85
C ARG A 30 -1.23 -16.22 20.82
N THR A 31 -0.34 -16.50 21.76
CA THR A 31 -0.51 -17.51 22.82
C THR A 31 -0.04 -16.99 24.17
N GLY A 32 -0.23 -17.80 25.22
CA GLY A 32 0.06 -17.43 26.61
C GLY A 32 -1.02 -16.54 27.24
N ALA A 33 -0.90 -16.30 28.55
CA ALA A 33 -1.80 -15.43 29.28
C ALA A 33 -1.77 -14.01 28.67
N GLY A 34 -2.94 -13.43 28.37
CA GLY A 34 -3.04 -12.13 27.69
C GLY A 34 -2.58 -12.13 26.22
N GLY A 35 -2.17 -13.28 25.66
CA GLY A 35 -1.67 -13.37 24.29
C GLY A 35 -0.34 -12.64 24.09
N VAL A 36 0.53 -12.61 25.08
CA VAL A 36 1.80 -11.87 25.03
C VAL A 36 2.85 -12.52 24.13
N VAL A 37 2.70 -13.81 23.80
CA VAL A 37 3.63 -14.54 22.94
C VAL A 37 3.12 -14.52 21.51
N SER A 38 3.86 -13.88 20.61
CA SER A 38 3.61 -13.92 19.17
C SER A 38 4.27 -15.14 18.54
N GLN A 39 3.47 -16.00 17.92
CA GLN A 39 3.91 -17.22 17.27
C GLN A 39 3.81 -17.13 15.75
N ASP A 40 4.75 -17.78 15.08
CA ASP A 40 4.77 -17.90 13.63
C ASP A 40 3.67 -18.86 13.19
N ILE A 41 3.15 -18.60 11.99
CA ILE A 41 2.10 -19.41 11.37
C ILE A 41 2.65 -20.06 10.12
N ARG A 42 2.04 -21.17 9.68
CA ARG A 42 2.42 -21.83 8.43
C ARG A 42 2.07 -21.03 7.18
N GLY A 43 1.09 -20.13 7.30
CA GLY A 43 0.54 -19.33 6.21
C GLY A 43 -0.91 -18.96 6.49
N VAL A 44 -1.55 -18.29 5.54
CA VAL A 44 -2.95 -17.89 5.61
C VAL A 44 -3.80 -18.61 4.57
N VAL A 45 -5.07 -18.79 4.88
CA VAL A 45 -6.07 -19.20 3.89
C VAL A 45 -6.81 -17.94 3.44
N ALA A 46 -6.79 -17.65 2.14
CA ALA A 46 -7.43 -16.46 1.60
C ALA A 46 -8.14 -16.75 0.27
N ALA A 47 -9.16 -15.95 -0.04
CA ALA A 47 -9.84 -15.94 -1.34
C ALA A 47 -9.77 -14.53 -1.94
N ALA A 48 -9.38 -14.44 -3.22
CA ALA A 48 -9.22 -13.19 -3.94
C ALA A 48 -10.37 -12.98 -4.93
N PHE A 49 -11.05 -11.83 -4.84
CA PHE A 49 -12.17 -11.47 -5.71
C PHE A 49 -11.85 -10.19 -6.48
N ASP A 50 -11.67 -10.32 -7.79
CA ASP A 50 -11.36 -9.20 -8.68
C ASP A 50 -12.62 -8.38 -8.98
N HIS A 51 -12.47 -7.06 -8.93
CA HIS A 51 -13.47 -6.07 -9.27
C HIS A 51 -12.86 -5.02 -10.21
N TRP A 52 -13.69 -4.46 -11.08
CA TRP A 52 -13.24 -3.62 -12.20
C TRP A 52 -13.71 -2.18 -12.12
N ASP A 53 -14.81 -1.93 -11.40
CA ASP A 53 -15.50 -0.65 -11.36
C ASP A 53 -15.67 -0.10 -9.94
N SER A 54 -15.70 1.23 -9.86
CA SER A 54 -16.05 1.95 -8.65
C SER A 54 -17.56 1.95 -8.43
N ARG A 55 -18.02 2.45 -7.28
CA ARG A 55 -19.45 2.66 -7.04
C ARG A 55 -20.09 3.67 -8.01
N ALA A 56 -19.28 4.54 -8.62
CA ALA A 56 -19.74 5.48 -9.64
C ALA A 56 -19.63 4.92 -11.08
N GLY A 57 -19.21 3.66 -11.24
CA GLY A 57 -19.03 3.05 -12.56
C GLY A 57 -17.73 3.45 -13.26
N ASP A 58 -16.80 4.09 -12.56
CA ASP A 58 -15.47 4.44 -13.09
C ASP A 58 -14.52 3.23 -13.07
N PRO A 59 -13.49 3.16 -13.96
CA PRO A 59 -12.44 2.15 -13.88
C PRO A 59 -11.75 2.18 -12.52
N GLN A 60 -11.84 1.07 -11.80
CA GLN A 60 -11.20 0.89 -10.51
C GLN A 60 -10.87 -0.59 -10.33
N LEU A 61 -9.77 -1.05 -10.95
CA LEU A 61 -9.27 -2.40 -10.74
C LEU A 61 -8.86 -2.58 -9.28
N HIS A 62 -9.52 -3.48 -8.56
CA HIS A 62 -9.17 -3.82 -7.19
C HIS A 62 -9.56 -5.26 -6.86
N THR A 63 -8.80 -5.87 -5.94
CA THR A 63 -9.07 -7.23 -5.49
C THR A 63 -9.36 -7.25 -4.00
N HIS A 64 -10.48 -7.86 -3.62
CA HIS A 64 -10.74 -8.17 -2.22
C HIS A 64 -10.08 -9.50 -1.87
N VAL A 65 -8.95 -9.44 -1.18
CA VAL A 65 -8.31 -10.62 -0.58
C VAL A 65 -8.91 -10.85 0.80
N VAL A 66 -9.88 -11.77 0.88
CA VAL A 66 -10.55 -12.14 2.12
C VAL A 66 -9.74 -13.20 2.83
N VAL A 67 -9.04 -12.80 3.89
CA VAL A 67 -8.21 -13.69 4.71
C VAL A 67 -9.06 -14.31 5.82
N LEU A 68 -9.05 -15.63 5.93
CA LEU A 68 -9.71 -16.35 7.01
C LEU A 68 -9.04 -16.00 8.35
N ASN A 69 -9.83 -15.64 9.37
CA ASN A 69 -9.30 -15.39 10.72
C ASN A 69 -8.97 -16.68 11.48
N ARG A 70 -8.25 -17.60 10.82
CA ARG A 70 -7.71 -18.84 11.35
C ARG A 70 -6.38 -19.13 10.68
N ALA A 71 -5.37 -19.42 11.48
CA ALA A 71 -4.07 -19.86 11.00
C ALA A 71 -3.53 -20.97 11.90
N GLN A 72 -2.72 -21.85 11.30
CA GLN A 72 -2.07 -22.94 12.01
C GLN A 72 -0.72 -22.48 12.55
N ALA A 73 -0.54 -22.54 13.88
CA ALA A 73 0.74 -22.21 14.51
C ALA A 73 1.82 -23.23 14.12
N VAL A 74 3.04 -22.75 13.88
CA VAL A 74 4.18 -23.62 13.54
C VAL A 74 4.58 -24.49 14.74
N SER A 75 4.51 -23.92 15.96
CA SER A 75 5.03 -24.55 17.18
C SER A 75 4.33 -25.85 17.58
N ASP A 76 3.01 -25.94 17.40
CA ASP A 76 2.21 -27.08 17.87
C ASP A 76 1.13 -27.54 16.90
N GLY A 77 1.02 -26.92 15.72
CA GLY A 77 0.00 -27.24 14.73
C GLY A 77 -1.42 -26.84 15.14
N GLY A 78 -1.60 -26.09 16.24
CA GLY A 78 -2.89 -25.62 16.71
C GLY A 78 -3.46 -24.50 15.84
N TRP A 79 -4.76 -24.59 15.53
CA TRP A 79 -5.49 -23.55 14.80
C TRP A 79 -5.95 -22.44 15.73
N ARG A 80 -5.53 -21.20 15.45
CA ARG A 80 -5.78 -20.02 16.27
C ARG A 80 -6.19 -18.82 15.43
N THR A 81 -6.69 -17.77 16.06
CA THR A 81 -6.98 -16.50 15.37
C THR A 81 -5.71 -15.76 14.99
N LEU A 82 -5.76 -14.96 13.94
CA LEU A 82 -4.67 -14.07 13.55
C LEU A 82 -4.53 -12.92 14.55
N ASP A 83 -3.30 -12.45 14.75
CA ASP A 83 -3.05 -11.19 15.45
C ASP A 83 -3.41 -10.00 14.56
N SER A 84 -4.67 -9.59 14.62
CA SER A 84 -5.16 -8.45 13.84
C SER A 84 -4.43 -7.14 14.18
N LYS A 85 -3.87 -6.98 15.39
CA LYS A 85 -3.13 -5.75 15.74
C LYS A 85 -1.84 -5.62 14.93
N ALA A 86 -1.11 -6.71 14.73
CA ALA A 86 0.07 -6.73 13.87
C ALA A 86 -0.31 -6.36 12.43
N LEU A 87 -1.40 -6.93 11.91
CA LEU A 87 -1.91 -6.61 10.58
C LEU A 87 -2.29 -5.12 10.43
N PHE A 88 -3.04 -4.56 11.37
CA PHE A 88 -3.44 -3.15 11.34
C PHE A 88 -2.23 -2.20 11.39
N ARG A 89 -1.17 -2.54 12.14
CA ARG A 89 0.06 -1.74 12.16
C ARG A 89 0.79 -1.78 10.82
N ALA A 90 0.73 -2.90 10.10
CA ALA A 90 1.41 -3.11 8.83
C ALA A 90 0.65 -2.60 7.60
N THR A 91 -0.65 -2.27 7.72
CA THR A 91 -1.51 -1.92 6.58
C THR A 91 -0.90 -0.87 5.64
N VAL A 92 -0.33 0.21 6.20
CA VAL A 92 0.31 1.25 5.38
C VAL A 92 1.52 0.69 4.65
N GLY A 93 2.41 -0.04 5.35
CA GLY A 93 3.61 -0.63 4.75
C GLY A 93 3.28 -1.62 3.62
N LEU A 94 2.27 -2.47 3.81
CA LEU A 94 1.80 -3.40 2.78
C LEU A 94 1.19 -2.67 1.58
N SER A 95 0.46 -1.58 1.83
CA SER A 95 -0.10 -0.75 0.76
C SER A 95 0.98 -0.06 -0.07
N GLU A 96 2.00 0.51 0.57
CA GLU A 96 3.13 1.13 -0.13
C GLU A 96 3.90 0.06 -0.92
N LEU A 97 4.16 -1.11 -0.32
CA LEU A 97 4.88 -2.20 -0.97
C LEU A 97 4.15 -2.70 -2.22
N TYR A 98 2.82 -2.86 -2.13
CA TYR A 98 1.99 -3.22 -3.27
C TYR A 98 2.16 -2.25 -4.44
N ASN A 99 2.04 -0.94 -4.18
CA ASN A 99 2.19 0.09 -5.21
C ASN A 99 3.61 0.08 -5.81
N ALA A 100 4.63 -0.12 -4.98
CA ALA A 100 6.03 -0.18 -5.39
C ALA A 100 6.33 -1.37 -6.31
N ILE A 101 5.85 -2.56 -5.94
CA ILE A 101 6.01 -3.78 -6.73
C ILE A 101 5.21 -3.70 -8.04
N LEU A 102 3.98 -3.18 -7.99
CA LEU A 102 3.18 -2.97 -9.19
C LEU A 102 3.90 -2.03 -10.16
N ALA A 103 4.49 -0.94 -9.66
CA ALA A 103 5.24 0.01 -10.47
C ALA A 103 6.44 -0.64 -11.16
N ASP A 104 7.24 -1.45 -10.44
CA ASP A 104 8.36 -2.19 -11.04
C ASP A 104 7.91 -3.17 -12.11
N ARG A 105 6.83 -3.92 -11.85
CA ARG A 105 6.30 -4.91 -12.79
C ARG A 105 5.80 -4.25 -14.07
N LEU A 106 5.07 -3.14 -13.96
CA LEU A 106 4.58 -2.38 -15.11
C LEU A 106 5.71 -1.67 -15.85
N PHE A 107 6.75 -1.23 -15.15
CA PHE A 107 7.96 -0.71 -15.79
C PHE A 107 8.65 -1.81 -16.60
N ALA A 108 8.92 -2.97 -16.00
CA ALA A 108 9.61 -4.08 -16.66
C ALA A 108 8.84 -4.64 -17.87
N ASP A 109 7.51 -4.69 -17.77
CA ASP A 109 6.67 -5.23 -18.85
C ASP A 109 6.33 -4.17 -19.91
N LEU A 110 5.83 -3.00 -19.50
CA LEU A 110 5.25 -1.98 -20.40
C LEU A 110 6.15 -0.75 -20.62
N GLY A 111 7.28 -0.64 -19.93
CA GLY A 111 8.15 0.55 -19.98
C GLY A 111 7.54 1.77 -19.28
N TRP A 112 6.47 1.60 -18.50
CA TRP A 112 5.77 2.71 -17.87
C TRP A 112 6.57 3.28 -16.71
N THR A 113 6.75 4.60 -16.75
CA THR A 113 7.40 5.35 -15.68
C THR A 113 6.35 6.02 -14.78
N TRP A 114 6.81 6.53 -13.64
CA TRP A 114 5.95 7.02 -12.57
C TRP A 114 6.47 8.36 -12.07
N GLU A 115 5.55 9.27 -11.79
CA GLU A 115 5.88 10.60 -11.28
C GLU A 115 5.12 10.89 -9.97
N PRO A 116 5.75 11.61 -9.03
CA PRO A 116 5.10 11.99 -7.79
C PRO A 116 4.09 13.11 -8.05
N ARG A 117 2.83 12.90 -7.64
CA ARG A 117 1.76 13.90 -7.63
C ARG A 117 1.31 14.18 -6.20
N GLN A 118 1.33 15.46 -5.83
CA GLN A 118 0.93 15.90 -4.50
C GLN A 118 -0.59 15.79 -4.33
N ARG A 119 -1.05 15.05 -3.31
CA ARG A 119 -2.48 15.01 -2.97
C ARG A 119 -2.81 16.02 -1.88
N ALA A 120 -3.97 16.65 -1.97
CA ALA A 120 -4.38 17.73 -1.05
C ALA A 120 -4.39 17.32 0.44
N ARG A 121 -4.60 16.03 0.74
CA ARG A 121 -4.78 15.52 2.12
C ARG A 121 -3.70 14.53 2.56
N SER A 122 -2.58 14.44 1.85
CA SER A 122 -1.46 13.56 2.20
C SER A 122 -0.15 14.35 2.21
N ALA A 123 0.66 14.22 3.26
CA ALA A 123 1.99 14.81 3.29
C ALA A 123 2.99 14.08 2.36
N ALA A 124 2.70 12.83 2.01
CA ALA A 124 3.48 12.07 1.03
C ALA A 124 2.81 12.16 -0.35
N PRO A 125 3.57 12.38 -1.43
CA PRO A 125 3.02 12.34 -2.78
C PRO A 125 2.51 10.92 -3.10
N ALA A 126 1.49 10.83 -3.94
CA ALA A 126 1.12 9.59 -4.61
C ALA A 126 1.92 9.47 -5.90
N TRP A 127 2.24 8.25 -6.31
CA TRP A 127 2.93 8.01 -7.57
C TRP A 127 1.93 7.57 -8.61
N GLU A 128 1.85 8.30 -9.71
CA GLU A 128 0.94 8.02 -10.82
C GLU A 128 1.75 7.77 -12.10
N VAL A 129 1.15 7.08 -13.07
CA VAL A 129 1.82 6.78 -14.35
C VAL A 129 2.09 8.09 -15.10
N ALA A 130 3.36 8.32 -15.47
CA ALA A 130 3.75 9.51 -16.22
C ALA A 130 3.10 9.50 -17.61
N GLY A 131 2.66 10.67 -18.08
CA GLY A 131 1.96 10.81 -19.36
C GLY A 131 0.44 10.54 -19.32
N VAL A 132 -0.11 10.11 -18.17
CA VAL A 132 -1.57 10.08 -17.97
C VAL A 132 -2.07 11.49 -17.64
N PRO A 133 -2.96 12.09 -18.47
CA PRO A 133 -3.44 13.45 -18.23
C PRO A 133 -4.24 13.56 -16.92
N GLU A 134 -4.09 14.68 -16.21
CA GLU A 134 -4.88 14.97 -14.99
C GLU A 134 -6.38 14.97 -15.29
N SER A 135 -6.78 15.54 -16.43
CA SER A 135 -8.18 15.55 -16.89
C SER A 135 -8.78 14.15 -17.04
N LEU A 136 -7.98 13.15 -17.44
CA LEU A 136 -8.43 11.77 -17.54
C LEU A 136 -8.64 11.13 -16.17
N MET A 137 -7.75 11.43 -15.22
CA MET A 137 -7.89 10.94 -13.85
C MET A 137 -9.08 11.58 -13.15
N ASP A 138 -9.31 12.89 -13.34
CA ASP A 138 -10.48 13.60 -12.82
C ASP A 138 -11.78 13.02 -13.40
N GLU A 139 -11.82 12.79 -14.73
CA GLU A 139 -12.96 12.15 -15.40
C GLU A 139 -13.31 10.80 -14.75
N PHE A 140 -12.31 9.99 -14.39
CA PHE A 140 -12.51 8.67 -13.78
C PHE A 140 -12.43 8.64 -12.24
N SER A 141 -12.51 9.81 -11.59
CA SER A 141 -12.50 9.94 -10.13
C SER A 141 -13.82 10.48 -9.56
N GLN A 142 -14.95 10.23 -10.24
CA GLN A 142 -16.27 10.79 -9.89
C GLN A 142 -16.65 10.46 -8.44
N ARG A 143 -16.39 9.23 -8.01
CA ARG A 143 -16.66 8.81 -6.63
C ARG A 143 -15.88 9.64 -5.61
N ALA A 144 -14.63 9.98 -5.89
CA ALA A 144 -13.79 10.78 -5.00
C ALA A 144 -14.32 12.22 -4.89
N HIS A 145 -14.64 12.85 -6.03
CA HIS A 145 -15.21 14.20 -6.07
C HIS A 145 -16.52 14.30 -5.30
N GLN A 146 -17.42 13.31 -5.43
CA GLN A 146 -18.66 13.26 -4.66
C GLN A 146 -18.42 13.19 -3.14
N ILE A 147 -17.46 12.38 -2.70
CA ILE A 147 -17.09 12.28 -1.27
C ILE A 147 -16.50 13.60 -0.79
N GLU A 148 -15.63 14.22 -1.58
CA GLU A 148 -14.95 15.45 -1.23
C GLU A 148 -15.92 16.62 -1.07
N ALA A 149 -16.79 16.84 -2.05
CA ALA A 149 -17.82 17.86 -1.98
C ALA A 149 -18.76 17.67 -0.77
N ALA A 150 -19.15 16.41 -0.49
CA ALA A 150 -19.96 16.12 0.70
C ALA A 150 -19.18 16.30 2.02
N THR A 151 -17.89 15.97 2.05
CA THR A 151 -17.03 16.18 3.22
C THR A 151 -16.89 17.68 3.50
N GLU A 152 -16.67 18.49 2.48
CA GLU A 152 -16.53 19.95 2.62
C GLU A 152 -17.80 20.59 3.15
N ARG A 153 -18.96 20.15 2.66
CA ARG A 153 -20.26 20.59 3.19
C ARG A 153 -20.41 20.25 4.67
N LEU A 154 -20.13 19.00 5.05
CA LEU A 154 -20.20 18.56 6.45
C LEU A 154 -19.21 19.29 7.36
N VAL A 155 -18.01 19.60 6.86
CA VAL A 155 -17.00 20.39 7.60
C VAL A 155 -17.50 21.82 7.82
N LYS A 156 -18.15 22.42 6.82
CA LYS A 156 -18.77 23.74 6.95
C LYS A 156 -19.91 23.73 7.97
N GLU A 157 -20.84 22.78 7.86
CA GLU A 157 -21.95 22.62 8.82
C GLU A 157 -21.45 22.38 10.25
N PHE A 158 -20.39 21.60 10.43
CA PHE A 158 -19.73 21.42 11.72
C PHE A 158 -19.18 22.75 12.26
N ALA A 159 -18.51 23.53 11.42
CA ALA A 159 -17.93 24.81 11.84
C ALA A 159 -18.99 25.85 12.20
N ASP A 160 -20.08 25.92 11.42
CA ASP A 160 -21.20 26.83 11.64
C ASP A 160 -21.96 26.48 12.93
N SER A 161 -22.12 25.18 13.24
CA SER A 161 -22.84 24.72 14.44
C SER A 161 -22.05 24.83 15.75
N LEU A 162 -20.73 24.59 15.72
CA LEU A 162 -19.88 24.57 16.91
C LEU A 162 -18.98 25.80 17.07
N GLY A 163 -18.99 26.72 16.10
CA GLY A 163 -18.18 27.95 16.12
C GLY A 163 -16.67 27.70 16.05
N ARG A 164 -16.22 26.50 15.65
CA ARG A 164 -14.81 26.13 15.51
C ARG A 164 -14.59 25.18 14.34
N ARG A 165 -13.38 25.16 13.78
CA ARG A 165 -13.01 24.16 12.78
C ARG A 165 -12.92 22.76 13.41
N PRO A 166 -13.27 21.69 12.66
CA PRO A 166 -13.06 20.32 13.11
C PRO A 166 -11.57 20.00 13.20
N THR A 167 -11.22 19.16 14.17
CA THR A 167 -9.92 18.50 14.28
C THR A 167 -9.73 17.47 13.17
N THR A 168 -8.50 16.99 12.96
CA THR A 168 -8.20 15.97 11.94
C THR A 168 -9.05 14.71 12.09
N ASP A 169 -9.26 14.24 13.34
CA ASP A 169 -10.07 13.06 13.62
C ASP A 169 -11.56 13.29 13.34
N GLU A 170 -12.06 14.49 13.63
CA GLU A 170 -13.44 14.88 13.30
C GLU A 170 -13.62 14.95 11.78
N VAL A 171 -12.67 15.54 11.04
CA VAL A 171 -12.69 15.53 9.56
C VAL A 171 -12.72 14.11 9.02
N LEU A 172 -11.96 13.17 9.61
CA LEU A 172 -11.97 11.77 9.21
C LEU A 172 -13.35 11.12 9.41
N ARG A 173 -14.00 11.38 10.55
CA ARG A 173 -15.37 10.88 10.82
C ARG A 173 -16.40 11.49 9.86
N LEU A 174 -16.32 12.80 9.60
CA LEU A 174 -17.19 13.47 8.63
C LEU A 174 -16.99 12.90 7.22
N ARG A 175 -15.75 12.59 6.82
CA ARG A 175 -15.47 11.91 5.54
C ARG A 175 -16.05 10.50 5.50
N GLN A 176 -16.00 9.73 6.58
CA GLN A 176 -16.64 8.41 6.66
C GLN A 176 -18.15 8.52 6.52
N GLN A 177 -18.77 9.50 7.18
CA GLN A 177 -20.19 9.82 7.03
C GLN A 177 -20.52 10.17 5.57
N ALA A 178 -19.79 11.11 4.95
CA ALA A 178 -19.94 11.47 3.54
C ALA A 178 -19.81 10.25 2.62
N THR A 179 -18.85 9.36 2.90
CA THR A 179 -18.63 8.13 2.13
C THR A 179 -19.85 7.21 2.16
N LEU A 180 -20.53 7.08 3.30
CA LEU A 180 -21.72 6.24 3.40
C LEU A 180 -22.95 6.93 2.82
N SER A 181 -23.15 8.22 3.11
CA SER A 181 -24.36 8.96 2.72
C SER A 181 -24.44 9.27 1.22
N THR A 182 -23.30 9.36 0.53
CA THR A 182 -23.23 9.62 -0.92
C THR A 182 -23.08 8.35 -1.75
N ARG A 183 -23.17 7.17 -1.13
CA ARG A 183 -22.93 5.90 -1.82
C ARG A 183 -24.11 5.57 -2.74
N PRO A 184 -23.93 5.53 -4.07
CA PRO A 184 -24.99 5.09 -4.97
C PRO A 184 -25.24 3.58 -4.83
N GLU A 185 -26.43 3.15 -5.24
CA GLU A 185 -26.76 1.74 -5.37
C GLU A 185 -25.86 1.06 -6.40
N LYS A 186 -25.56 -0.24 -6.18
CA LYS A 186 -24.73 -0.98 -7.13
C LYS A 186 -25.56 -1.36 -8.34
N GLN A 187 -25.20 -0.84 -9.51
CA GLN A 187 -25.68 -1.36 -10.78
C GLN A 187 -24.74 -2.46 -11.26
N ARG A 188 -25.28 -3.50 -11.91
CA ARG A 188 -24.49 -4.60 -12.45
C ARG A 188 -24.37 -4.41 -13.95
N HIS A 189 -23.15 -4.26 -14.43
CA HIS A 189 -22.80 -4.14 -15.84
C HIS A 189 -21.82 -5.24 -16.20
N SER A 190 -21.81 -5.69 -17.45
CA SER A 190 -20.75 -6.58 -17.91
C SER A 190 -19.44 -5.80 -18.03
N LEU A 191 -18.29 -6.49 -17.95
CA LEU A 191 -17.00 -5.84 -18.17
C LEU A 191 -16.89 -5.27 -19.60
N HIS A 192 -17.58 -5.88 -20.56
CA HIS A 192 -17.63 -5.38 -21.94
C HIS A 192 -18.29 -3.99 -21.98
N ASP A 193 -19.50 -3.87 -21.43
CA ASP A 193 -20.28 -2.62 -21.44
C ASP A 193 -19.54 -1.50 -20.68
N LEU A 194 -18.91 -1.84 -19.56
CA LEU A 194 -18.08 -0.91 -18.79
C LEU A 194 -16.92 -0.37 -19.64
N VAL A 195 -16.19 -1.26 -20.32
CA VAL A 195 -15.04 -0.88 -21.15
C VAL A 195 -15.46 -0.03 -22.35
N GLU A 196 -16.59 -0.33 -23.00
CA GLU A 196 -17.14 0.51 -24.07
C GLU A 196 -17.52 1.91 -23.57
N GLY A 197 -18.18 1.98 -22.40
CA GLY A 197 -18.52 3.24 -21.75
C GLY A 197 -17.28 4.06 -21.39
N TRP A 198 -16.25 3.43 -20.83
CA TRP A 198 -14.99 4.09 -20.49
C TRP A 198 -14.25 4.59 -21.73
N ARG A 199 -14.19 3.81 -22.81
CA ARG A 199 -13.59 4.24 -24.07
C ARG A 199 -14.28 5.49 -24.59
N THR A 200 -15.60 5.46 -24.71
CA THR A 200 -16.42 6.61 -25.14
C THR A 200 -16.12 7.85 -24.30
N ARG A 201 -16.08 7.71 -22.97
CA ARG A 201 -15.75 8.82 -22.06
C ARG A 201 -14.32 9.31 -22.24
N ALA A 202 -13.36 8.45 -22.54
CA ALA A 202 -11.96 8.82 -22.73
C ALA A 202 -11.66 9.48 -24.09
N GLU A 203 -12.47 9.22 -25.13
CA GLU A 203 -12.19 9.65 -26.52
C GLU A 203 -11.87 11.14 -26.65
N HIS A 204 -12.60 12.00 -25.92
CA HIS A 204 -12.41 13.45 -25.99
C HIS A 204 -11.17 13.95 -25.23
N LEU A 205 -10.55 13.10 -24.40
CA LEU A 205 -9.42 13.44 -23.54
C LEU A 205 -8.10 12.90 -24.10
N VAL A 206 -8.12 11.69 -24.67
CA VAL A 206 -6.92 11.00 -25.18
C VAL A 206 -6.97 10.68 -26.69
N GLY A 207 -8.05 11.05 -27.37
CA GLY A 207 -8.28 10.75 -28.78
C GLY A 207 -9.01 9.43 -29.00
N ARG A 208 -9.47 9.22 -30.25
CA ARG A 208 -10.26 8.03 -30.65
C ARG A 208 -9.44 6.74 -30.67
N ASP A 209 -8.13 6.83 -30.95
CA ASP A 209 -7.23 5.69 -30.86
C ASP A 209 -6.52 5.67 -29.50
N GLY A 210 -7.18 5.09 -28.50
CA GLY A 210 -6.57 4.88 -27.18
C GLY A 210 -5.34 3.97 -27.22
N GLY A 211 -5.14 3.19 -28.29
CA GLY A 211 -3.96 2.34 -28.48
C GLY A 211 -2.71 3.16 -28.70
N ASP A 212 -2.78 4.15 -29.60
CA ASP A 212 -1.67 5.08 -29.88
C ASP A 212 -1.31 5.88 -28.62
N TRP A 213 -2.30 6.37 -27.87
CA TRP A 213 -2.06 7.05 -26.60
C TRP A 213 -1.36 6.12 -25.59
N VAL A 214 -1.84 4.89 -25.40
CA VAL A 214 -1.20 3.92 -24.50
C VAL A 214 0.24 3.60 -24.91
N GLN A 215 0.52 3.49 -26.22
CA GLN A 215 1.88 3.30 -26.71
C GLN A 215 2.75 4.51 -26.43
N SER A 216 2.19 5.72 -26.53
CA SER A 216 2.90 6.96 -26.20
C SER A 216 3.29 7.03 -24.72
N ILE A 217 2.53 6.44 -23.78
CA ILE A 217 2.89 6.46 -22.35
C ILE A 217 4.29 5.88 -22.12
N ALA A 218 4.66 4.81 -22.83
CA ALA A 218 5.99 4.22 -22.73
C ALA A 218 7.11 5.16 -23.20
N SER A 219 6.81 6.11 -24.10
CA SER A 219 7.76 7.11 -24.59
C SER A 219 7.75 8.43 -23.81
N HIS A 220 6.79 8.65 -22.91
CA HIS A 220 6.74 9.83 -22.04
C HIS A 220 7.66 9.71 -20.82
N GLY A 221 8.11 8.50 -20.50
CA GLY A 221 9.12 8.29 -19.48
C GLY A 221 10.50 8.68 -19.98
N ALA A 222 11.22 9.50 -19.21
CA ALA A 222 12.67 9.51 -19.34
C ALA A 222 13.15 8.07 -19.11
N GLU A 223 14.12 7.60 -19.92
CA GLU A 223 14.79 6.35 -19.57
C GLU A 223 15.30 6.49 -18.13
N PRO A 224 15.05 5.50 -17.26
CA PRO A 224 15.54 5.57 -15.89
C PRO A 224 17.04 5.78 -15.97
N ASP A 225 17.52 6.80 -15.28
CA ASP A 225 18.96 6.96 -15.13
C ASP A 225 19.50 5.65 -14.51
N SER A 226 20.72 5.29 -14.86
CA SER A 226 21.50 4.27 -14.16
C SER A 226 21.48 4.44 -12.63
N SER A 227 21.23 5.67 -12.15
CA SER A 227 21.03 5.97 -10.74
C SER A 227 19.72 5.48 -10.12
N GLU A 228 18.73 5.12 -10.94
CA GLU A 228 17.44 4.57 -10.54
C GLU A 228 17.42 3.04 -10.56
N LEU A 229 18.40 2.40 -11.22
CA LEU A 229 18.53 0.94 -11.29
C LEU A 229 19.27 0.37 -10.07
N GLY A 230 18.56 -0.39 -9.25
CA GLY A 230 19.12 -1.02 -8.05
C GLY A 230 19.63 -0.03 -7.00
N LEU A 231 20.27 -0.56 -5.96
CA LEU A 231 20.84 0.23 -4.86
C LEU A 231 22.23 -0.26 -4.51
N ASP A 232 23.21 0.65 -4.59
CA ASP A 232 24.50 0.45 -3.95
C ASP A 232 24.41 0.74 -2.43
N HIS A 233 25.45 0.35 -1.69
CA HIS A 233 25.49 0.52 -0.24
C HIS A 233 25.38 1.99 0.20
N ALA A 234 25.93 2.93 -0.57
CA ALA A 234 25.88 4.36 -0.24
C ALA A 234 24.44 4.91 -0.36
N ARG A 235 23.69 4.45 -1.38
CA ARG A 235 22.27 4.80 -1.57
C ARG A 235 21.38 4.20 -0.49
N VAL A 236 21.61 2.95 -0.09
CA VAL A 236 20.91 2.34 1.05
C VAL A 236 21.13 3.17 2.33
N GLY A 237 22.38 3.54 2.62
CA GLY A 237 22.68 4.39 3.78
C GLY A 237 22.04 5.78 3.71
N LYS A 238 21.97 6.40 2.52
CA LYS A 238 21.26 7.67 2.31
C LYS A 238 19.76 7.53 2.55
N ALA A 239 19.13 6.50 1.98
CA ALA A 239 17.71 6.21 2.15
C ALA A 239 17.36 5.95 3.62
N ALA A 240 18.23 5.24 4.37
CA ALA A 240 18.06 5.02 5.81
C ALA A 240 18.06 6.35 6.59
N ARG A 241 19.04 7.24 6.35
CA ARG A 241 19.06 8.56 7.01
C ARG A 241 17.82 9.39 6.71
N GLN A 242 17.36 9.41 5.46
CA GLN A 242 16.14 10.13 5.08
C GLN A 242 14.89 9.53 5.72
N THR A 243 14.82 8.19 5.77
CA THR A 243 13.74 7.45 6.42
C THR A 243 13.65 7.81 7.90
N LEU A 244 14.78 7.76 8.63
CA LEU A 244 14.82 8.12 10.05
C LEU A 244 14.39 9.57 10.28
N ALA A 245 14.91 10.51 9.47
CA ALA A 245 14.53 11.91 9.56
C ALA A 245 13.01 12.11 9.35
N ASN A 246 12.43 11.52 8.31
CA ASN A 246 11.01 11.66 7.99
C ASN A 246 10.08 10.99 8.99
N VAL A 247 10.48 9.85 9.56
CA VAL A 247 9.70 9.20 10.62
C VAL A 247 9.76 10.06 11.89
N GLY A 248 10.94 10.57 12.24
CA GLY A 248 11.17 11.37 13.44
C GLY A 248 10.43 12.72 13.44
N THR A 249 10.23 13.34 12.27
CA THR A 249 9.41 14.58 12.19
C THR A 249 7.92 14.32 12.44
N LYS A 250 7.43 13.12 12.13
CA LYS A 250 6.01 12.76 12.23
C LYS A 250 5.66 12.11 13.56
N ARG A 251 6.62 11.48 14.23
CA ARG A 251 6.37 10.62 15.40
C ARG A 251 7.52 10.72 16.41
N SER A 252 7.17 10.93 17.68
CA SER A 252 8.10 10.82 18.80
C SER A 252 8.45 9.36 19.13
N VAL A 253 7.54 8.43 18.85
CA VAL A 253 7.73 6.98 18.99
C VAL A 253 7.21 6.29 17.74
N PHE A 254 8.01 5.38 17.19
CA PHE A 254 7.70 4.65 15.98
C PHE A 254 8.07 3.16 16.13
N ASN A 255 7.47 2.33 15.29
CA ASN A 255 7.76 0.89 15.23
C ASN A 255 8.30 0.50 13.85
N ARG A 256 8.74 -0.76 13.70
CA ARG A 256 9.22 -1.31 12.42
C ARG A 256 8.26 -1.05 11.26
N ALA A 257 6.94 -1.17 11.46
CA ALA A 257 5.97 -0.96 10.38
C ALA A 257 5.90 0.50 9.92
N ASN A 258 6.12 1.47 10.82
CA ASN A 258 6.25 2.88 10.43
C ASN A 258 7.51 3.14 9.62
N VAL A 259 8.64 2.57 10.05
CA VAL A 259 9.92 2.68 9.35
C VAL A 259 9.84 2.01 7.98
N PHE A 260 9.31 0.78 7.92
CA PHE A 260 9.13 0.04 6.67
C PHE A 260 8.30 0.81 5.65
N ALA A 261 7.14 1.35 6.07
CA ALA A 261 6.30 2.15 5.18
C ALA A 261 7.03 3.38 4.62
N GLU A 262 7.83 4.06 5.44
CA GLU A 262 8.61 5.21 4.98
C GLU A 262 9.80 4.77 4.11
N ALA A 263 10.46 3.66 4.42
CA ALA A 263 11.53 3.09 3.61
C ALA A 263 11.04 2.73 2.20
N VAL A 264 9.84 2.13 2.07
CA VAL A 264 9.23 1.89 0.75
C VAL A 264 9.06 3.21 -0.02
N ARG A 265 8.56 4.27 0.63
CA ARG A 265 8.39 5.59 -0.02
C ARG A 265 9.71 6.19 -0.47
N GLN A 266 10.76 6.09 0.34
CA GLN A 266 12.09 6.58 -0.03
C GLN A 266 12.67 5.80 -1.22
N LEU A 267 12.29 4.53 -1.38
CA LEU A 267 12.73 3.67 -2.48
C LEU A 267 11.76 3.62 -3.67
N GLN A 268 10.67 4.40 -3.67
CA GLN A 268 9.65 4.35 -4.72
C GLN A 268 10.18 4.85 -6.08
N GLY A 269 11.10 5.82 -6.06
CA GLY A 269 11.77 6.32 -7.27
C GLY A 269 12.78 5.34 -7.88
N HIS A 270 13.21 4.33 -7.12
CA HIS A 270 14.14 3.31 -7.60
C HIS A 270 13.39 2.17 -8.28
N ARG A 271 14.03 1.52 -9.25
CA ARG A 271 13.53 0.36 -9.98
C ARG A 271 14.29 -0.89 -9.59
N PHE A 272 13.54 -1.95 -9.30
CA PHE A 272 14.08 -3.26 -8.99
C PHE A 272 13.61 -4.28 -10.02
N PRO A 273 14.53 -5.12 -10.54
CA PRO A 273 14.18 -6.20 -11.45
C PRO A 273 13.16 -7.21 -10.88
N THR A 274 13.17 -7.45 -9.57
CA THR A 274 12.27 -8.39 -8.90
C THR A 274 11.70 -7.84 -7.59
N ALA A 275 10.54 -8.36 -7.20
CA ALA A 275 9.92 -8.05 -5.92
C ALA A 275 10.85 -8.40 -4.73
N ASP A 276 11.54 -9.54 -4.79
CA ASP A 276 12.49 -9.97 -3.75
C ASP A 276 13.63 -8.96 -3.56
N GLN A 277 14.17 -8.41 -4.66
CA GLN A 277 15.22 -7.41 -4.58
C GLN A 277 14.72 -6.10 -3.96
N ARG A 278 13.50 -5.65 -4.32
CA ARG A 278 12.87 -4.50 -3.65
C ARG A 278 12.65 -4.77 -2.17
N ILE A 279 12.09 -5.92 -1.81
CA ILE A 279 11.80 -6.29 -0.42
C ILE A 279 13.09 -6.33 0.40
N ALA A 280 14.15 -6.95 -0.11
CA ALA A 280 15.46 -6.98 0.55
C ALA A 280 16.00 -5.57 0.80
N ALA A 281 15.98 -4.71 -0.22
CA ALA A 281 16.42 -3.33 -0.07
C ALA A 281 15.61 -2.53 0.97
N VAL A 282 14.28 -2.70 1.00
CA VAL A 282 13.43 -2.04 2.00
C VAL A 282 13.73 -2.59 3.39
N ASP A 283 13.94 -3.90 3.54
CA ASP A 283 14.31 -4.53 4.80
C ASP A 283 15.69 -4.06 5.30
N ASP A 284 16.67 -3.90 4.40
CA ASP A 284 18.01 -3.37 4.71
C ASP A 284 17.93 -1.92 5.22
N VAL A 285 17.22 -1.05 4.50
CA VAL A 285 16.96 0.34 4.93
C VAL A 285 16.26 0.36 6.27
N THR A 286 15.26 -0.50 6.45
CA THR A 286 14.50 -0.60 7.71
C THR A 286 15.39 -1.07 8.87
N GLY A 287 16.25 -2.06 8.64
CA GLY A 287 17.22 -2.55 9.63
C GLY A 287 18.16 -1.45 10.10
N LEU A 288 18.82 -0.77 9.15
CA LEU A 288 19.76 0.33 9.47
C LEU A 288 19.11 1.45 10.28
N VAL A 289 17.84 1.78 10.02
CA VAL A 289 17.11 2.80 10.79
C VAL A 289 16.82 2.31 12.21
N LEU A 290 16.41 1.05 12.37
CA LEU A 290 16.10 0.48 13.68
C LEU A 290 17.38 0.32 14.53
N ASP A 291 18.50 -0.06 13.92
CA ASP A 291 19.79 -0.17 14.60
C ASP A 291 20.34 1.19 15.06
N ALA A 292 20.03 2.26 14.32
CA ALA A 292 20.37 3.63 14.70
C ALA A 292 19.40 4.27 15.71
N ALA A 293 18.23 3.66 15.95
CA ALA A 293 17.20 4.21 16.83
C ALA A 293 17.38 3.75 18.28
N VAL A 294 16.91 4.57 19.23
CA VAL A 294 16.89 4.20 20.65
C VAL A 294 15.68 3.30 20.93
N ARG A 295 15.94 2.09 21.41
CA ARG A 295 14.91 1.13 21.79
C ARG A 295 14.30 1.52 23.14
N LEU A 296 13.00 1.87 23.15
CA LEU A 296 12.27 2.26 24.38
C LEU A 296 11.71 1.07 25.16
N THR A 297 11.31 0.01 24.45
CA THR A 297 10.90 -1.25 25.09
C THR A 297 12.16 -2.08 25.32
N PRO A 298 12.51 -2.41 26.58
CA PRO A 298 13.67 -3.23 26.88
C PRO A 298 13.68 -4.51 26.04
N ASP A 299 14.87 -5.00 25.76
CA ASP A 299 14.96 -6.37 25.28
C ASP A 299 14.48 -7.31 26.38
N ASP A 300 13.73 -8.36 26.03
CA ASP A 300 13.17 -9.30 27.01
C ASP A 300 14.25 -10.18 27.67
N GLY A 301 15.52 -9.75 27.62
CA GLY A 301 16.69 -10.53 27.97
C GLY A 301 16.76 -11.78 27.10
N ILE A 302 16.96 -11.63 25.79
CA ILE A 302 16.98 -12.76 24.83
C ILE A 302 17.89 -13.90 25.33
N GLU A 303 19.03 -13.57 25.94
CA GLU A 303 19.99 -14.52 26.52
C GLU A 303 19.39 -15.41 27.64
N THR A 304 18.32 -14.94 28.29
CA THR A 304 17.63 -15.62 29.40
C THR A 304 16.31 -16.26 28.98
N LEU A 305 15.86 -16.04 27.73
CA LEU A 305 14.63 -16.63 27.22
C LEU A 305 14.82 -18.11 26.89
N PRO A 306 13.84 -18.98 27.22
CA PRO A 306 13.80 -20.33 26.68
C PRO A 306 13.86 -20.32 25.16
N ALA A 307 14.56 -21.30 24.56
CA ALA A 307 14.72 -21.39 23.10
C ALA A 307 13.39 -21.37 22.33
N GLU A 308 12.33 -21.91 22.92
CA GLU A 308 10.96 -21.92 22.39
C GLU A 308 10.37 -20.51 22.20
N LEU A 309 10.84 -19.54 22.99
CA LEU A 309 10.42 -18.13 22.99
C LEU A 309 11.32 -17.22 22.15
N ILE A 310 12.29 -17.79 21.45
CA ILE A 310 13.17 -17.09 20.51
C ILE A 310 12.75 -17.48 19.09
N ARG A 311 12.77 -16.52 18.16
CA ARG A 311 12.52 -16.75 16.73
C ARG A 311 13.79 -17.22 16.02
N GLU A 312 13.65 -17.75 14.81
CA GLU A 312 14.80 -18.15 13.99
C GLU A 312 15.76 -16.98 13.68
N ASP A 313 15.25 -15.75 13.62
CA ASP A 313 16.04 -14.54 13.44
C ASP A 313 16.69 -14.01 14.75
N GLY A 314 16.58 -14.76 15.85
CA GLY A 314 17.11 -14.42 17.16
C GLY A 314 16.24 -13.45 17.96
N SER A 315 15.12 -12.96 17.42
CA SER A 315 14.25 -12.02 18.15
C SER A 315 13.33 -12.71 19.17
N SER A 316 12.99 -11.99 20.24
CA SER A 316 12.01 -12.43 21.25
C SER A 316 10.60 -12.60 20.68
N ARG A 317 9.91 -13.68 21.04
CA ARG A 317 8.49 -13.88 20.70
C ARG A 317 7.54 -12.96 21.45
N PHE A 318 7.98 -12.30 22.52
CA PHE A 318 7.18 -11.28 23.18
C PHE A 318 7.08 -10.00 22.32
N ARG A 319 5.93 -9.32 22.36
CA ARG A 319 5.64 -8.10 21.59
C ARG A 319 4.79 -7.13 22.38
#